data_AF-A0A9P7MU45-F1
#
_entry.id   AF-A0A9P7MU45-F1
#
_cell.length_a   1.000
_cell.length_b   1.000
_cell.length_c   1.000
_cell.angle_alpha   90.00
_cell.angle_beta   90.00
_cell.angle_gamma   90.00
#
_symmetry.space_group_name_H-M   'P 1'
#
loop_
_entity.id
_entity.type
_entity.pdbx_description
1 polymer ?
#
loop_
_entity_poly.entity_id
_entity_poly.type
_entity_poly.pdbx_seq_one_letter_code
_entity_poly.pdbx_strand_id
1 'polypeptide(L)'
;MPWADIDFILDAQQAWANKYARGRSLIYDEDIYTRYGAAWGISFALAFRQHEHFPGELTFDARAWFETNYDRALAHEFSIYIFSEDMLLGMQTHFDHLVPVDLITGPWDEEKRRRLFWLARGNLDYIWDAPYIYSLPVEVKLACIDAVVISAEKLDHLIANCLLGSWLFRDLPQDAKHERLVKLCHRIDRGGEVRDMKILRFAVRELDSESEFDEYHYSPEELLG
;
A
#
# COMPACT_ATOMS: atom_id res chain seq x y z
N MET A 1 -18.23 -3.12 2.85
CA MET A 1 -18.77 -3.71 1.61
C MET A 1 -18.34 -5.17 1.48
N PRO A 2 -19.01 -6.13 2.14
CA PRO A 2 -18.62 -7.54 2.10
C PRO A 2 -19.07 -8.30 0.83
N TRP A 3 -19.81 -7.66 -0.08
CA TRP A 3 -20.47 -8.33 -1.22
C TRP A 3 -19.92 -7.97 -2.60
N ALA A 4 -19.05 -6.97 -2.71
CA ALA A 4 -18.42 -6.60 -3.97
C ALA A 4 -17.04 -7.26 -4.06
N ASP A 5 -16.88 -8.16 -5.03
CA ASP A 5 -15.57 -8.67 -5.44
C ASP A 5 -14.86 -7.66 -6.36
N ILE A 6 -13.59 -7.90 -6.62
CA ILE A 6 -12.77 -7.03 -7.47
C ILE A 6 -13.33 -6.95 -8.89
N ASP A 7 -13.90 -8.03 -9.41
CA ASP A 7 -14.46 -8.06 -10.76
C ASP A 7 -15.65 -7.10 -10.89
N PHE A 8 -16.56 -7.12 -9.93
CA PHE A 8 -17.68 -6.17 -9.85
C PHE A 8 -17.19 -4.72 -9.75
N ILE A 9 -16.16 -4.46 -8.95
CA ILE A 9 -15.58 -3.12 -8.78
C ILE A 9 -15.00 -2.62 -10.11
N LEU A 10 -14.25 -3.46 -10.82
CA LEU A 10 -13.64 -3.11 -12.11
C LEU A 10 -14.68 -2.93 -13.21
N ASP A 11 -15.72 -3.76 -13.24
CA ASP A 11 -16.83 -3.61 -14.18
C ASP A 11 -17.60 -2.31 -13.95
N ALA A 12 -17.82 -1.93 -12.67
CA ALA A 12 -18.42 -0.65 -12.31
C ALA A 12 -17.54 0.53 -12.73
N GLN A 13 -16.21 0.44 -12.50
CA GLN A 13 -15.24 1.45 -12.93
C GLN A 13 -15.22 1.60 -14.46
N GLN A 14 -15.28 0.50 -15.20
CA GLN A 14 -15.37 0.50 -16.65
C GLN A 14 -16.66 1.14 -17.16
N ALA A 15 -17.81 0.78 -16.55
CA ALA A 15 -19.10 1.35 -16.91
C ALA A 15 -19.13 2.87 -16.66
N TRP A 16 -18.55 3.32 -15.55
CA TRP A 16 -18.38 4.74 -15.25
C TRP A 16 -17.49 5.43 -16.30
N ALA A 17 -16.32 4.87 -16.62
CA ALA A 17 -15.40 5.44 -17.59
C ALA A 17 -16.02 5.55 -18.98
N ASN A 18 -16.72 4.51 -19.43
CA ASN A 18 -17.44 4.49 -20.71
C ASN A 18 -18.50 5.59 -20.81
N LYS A 19 -19.17 5.90 -19.68
CA LYS A 19 -20.25 6.88 -19.65
C LYS A 19 -19.75 8.31 -19.49
N TYR A 20 -18.71 8.53 -18.68
CA TYR A 20 -18.34 9.87 -18.21
C TYR A 20 -16.92 10.31 -18.63
N ALA A 21 -16.03 9.38 -18.96
CA ALA A 21 -14.65 9.66 -19.34
C ALA A 21 -14.37 9.49 -20.84
N ARG A 22 -15.39 9.16 -21.64
CA ARG A 22 -15.26 8.98 -23.09
C ARG A 22 -14.70 10.23 -23.77
N GLY A 23 -13.62 10.05 -24.55
CA GLY A 23 -12.95 11.15 -25.26
C GLY A 23 -12.11 12.07 -24.37
N ARG A 24 -11.96 11.76 -23.08
CA ARG A 24 -11.02 12.46 -22.19
C ARG A 24 -9.70 11.71 -22.16
N SER A 25 -8.59 12.44 -22.30
CA SER A 25 -7.27 11.89 -22.00
C SER A 25 -6.95 12.16 -20.54
N LEU A 26 -6.53 11.13 -19.80
CA LEU A 26 -5.86 11.36 -18.53
C LEU A 26 -4.46 11.86 -18.85
N ILE A 27 -4.26 13.17 -18.76
CA ILE A 27 -2.93 13.76 -18.82
C ILE A 27 -2.30 13.51 -17.46
N TYR A 28 -1.41 12.53 -17.39
CA TYR A 28 -0.47 12.40 -16.29
C TYR A 28 0.68 13.36 -16.55
N ASP A 29 1.03 14.18 -15.57
CA ASP A 29 2.21 15.02 -15.65
C ASP A 29 3.46 14.11 -15.62
N GLU A 30 4.12 13.95 -16.77
CA GLU A 30 5.33 13.14 -16.91
C GLU A 30 6.44 13.63 -15.96
N ASP A 31 6.40 14.90 -15.53
CA ASP A 31 7.49 15.54 -14.79
C ASP A 31 7.61 15.05 -13.33
N ILE A 32 6.50 14.61 -12.72
CA ILE A 32 6.49 13.99 -11.38
C ILE A 32 7.16 12.61 -11.44
N TYR A 33 6.95 11.87 -12.54
CA TYR A 33 7.52 10.54 -12.74
C TYR A 33 8.99 10.56 -13.16
N THR A 34 9.48 11.60 -13.84
CA THR A 34 10.93 11.75 -14.10
C THR A 34 11.70 12.05 -12.82
N ARG A 35 11.10 12.77 -11.88
CA ARG A 35 11.78 13.17 -10.62
C ARG A 35 11.97 12.00 -9.65
N TYR A 36 11.07 11.02 -9.65
CA TYR A 36 11.15 9.85 -8.76
C TYR A 36 11.36 8.50 -9.48
N GLY A 37 10.95 8.34 -10.74
CA GLY A 37 11.05 7.09 -11.50
C GLY A 37 12.47 6.71 -11.94
N ALA A 38 13.37 7.69 -12.11
CA ALA A 38 14.77 7.44 -12.43
C ALA A 38 15.53 6.72 -11.29
N ALA A 39 15.09 6.89 -10.04
CA ALA A 39 15.69 6.21 -8.89
C ALA A 39 15.26 4.74 -8.74
N TRP A 40 14.17 4.33 -9.40
CA TRP A 40 13.53 3.02 -9.18
C TRP A 40 13.36 2.16 -10.44
N GLY A 41 13.85 2.61 -11.61
CA GLY A 41 13.78 1.85 -12.87
C GLY A 41 12.34 1.65 -13.39
N ILE A 42 11.37 2.39 -12.86
CA ILE A 42 9.96 2.30 -13.24
C ILE A 42 9.67 3.36 -14.30
N SER A 43 9.68 2.95 -15.57
CA SER A 43 9.13 3.78 -16.64
C SER A 43 7.62 3.57 -16.71
N PHE A 44 6.86 4.35 -15.93
CA PHE A 44 5.39 4.39 -16.03
C PHE A 44 4.90 4.83 -17.43
N ALA A 45 5.77 5.48 -18.21
CA ALA A 45 5.52 5.80 -19.61
C ALA A 45 5.21 4.56 -20.46
N LEU A 46 5.61 3.34 -20.05
CA LEU A 46 5.32 2.12 -20.81
C LEU A 46 3.88 1.61 -20.64
N ALA A 47 3.24 1.86 -19.49
CA ALA A 47 1.86 1.40 -19.25
C ALA A 47 0.85 2.16 -20.13
N PHE A 48 1.14 3.42 -20.46
CA PHE A 48 0.28 4.23 -21.32
C PHE A 48 0.76 4.24 -22.78
N ARG A 49 2.06 4.04 -23.07
CA ARG A 49 2.55 3.87 -24.46
C ARG A 49 2.03 2.62 -25.15
N GLN A 50 1.58 1.59 -24.42
CA GLN A 50 0.93 0.43 -25.06
C GLN A 50 -0.46 0.74 -25.61
N HIS A 51 -1.02 1.93 -25.35
CA HIS A 51 -2.27 2.38 -25.95
C HIS A 51 -2.08 3.46 -27.03
N GLU A 52 -0.84 3.82 -27.36
CA GLU A 52 -0.50 4.69 -28.50
C GLU A 52 -0.42 3.90 -29.82
N HIS A 53 -1.42 3.09 -30.14
CA HIS A 53 -1.60 2.64 -31.52
C HIS A 53 -3.09 2.58 -31.82
N PHE A 54 -3.59 3.57 -32.53
CA PHE A 54 -4.60 3.55 -33.61
C PHE A 54 -5.23 4.95 -33.74
N PRO A 55 -5.51 5.47 -34.95
CA PRO A 55 -6.40 6.61 -35.13
C PRO A 55 -7.83 6.12 -34.82
N GLY A 56 -8.18 6.12 -33.55
CA GLY A 56 -9.41 5.54 -33.01
C GLY A 56 -9.62 6.01 -31.57
N GLU A 57 -10.87 6.03 -31.14
CA GLU A 57 -11.31 6.50 -29.82
C GLU A 57 -10.47 5.85 -28.71
N LEU A 58 -9.74 6.65 -27.91
CA LEU A 58 -9.03 6.18 -26.72
C LEU A 58 -10.04 5.54 -25.77
N THR A 59 -9.97 4.22 -25.60
CA THR A 59 -10.83 3.47 -24.68
C THR A 59 -9.99 3.01 -23.49
N PHE A 60 -10.37 3.44 -22.30
CA PHE A 60 -9.78 2.96 -21.05
C PHE A 60 -10.26 1.53 -20.79
N ASP A 61 -9.34 0.62 -20.47
CA ASP A 61 -9.66 -0.74 -20.00
C ASP A 61 -9.27 -0.86 -18.52
N ALA A 62 -10.27 -0.80 -17.64
CA ALA A 62 -10.10 -0.85 -16.19
C ALA A 62 -9.45 -2.16 -15.74
N ARG A 63 -9.78 -3.27 -16.39
CA ARG A 63 -9.30 -4.60 -16.01
C ARG A 63 -7.85 -4.79 -16.43
N ALA A 64 -7.54 -4.57 -17.70
CA ALA A 64 -6.17 -4.71 -18.20
C ALA A 64 -5.21 -3.78 -17.44
N TRP A 65 -5.66 -2.57 -17.13
CA TRP A 65 -4.91 -1.64 -16.31
C TRP A 65 -4.72 -2.14 -14.88
N PHE A 66 -5.77 -2.64 -14.23
CA PHE A 66 -5.68 -3.19 -12.87
C PHE A 66 -4.70 -4.36 -12.80
N GLU A 67 -4.84 -5.36 -13.67
CA GLU A 67 -3.97 -6.56 -13.67
C GLU A 67 -2.51 -6.17 -13.88
N THR A 68 -2.22 -5.32 -14.87
CA THR A 68 -0.85 -4.85 -15.15
C THR A 68 -0.22 -4.18 -13.94
N ASN A 69 -0.99 -3.40 -13.21
CA ASN A 69 -0.52 -2.71 -12.02
C ASN A 69 -0.41 -3.65 -10.81
N TYR A 70 -1.33 -4.60 -10.67
CA TYR A 70 -1.31 -5.60 -9.61
C TYR A 70 -0.10 -6.52 -9.74
N ASP A 71 0.17 -7.03 -10.95
CA ASP A 71 1.37 -7.84 -11.25
C ASP A 71 2.67 -7.09 -10.93
N ARG A 72 2.72 -5.79 -11.24
CA ARG A 72 3.86 -4.94 -10.88
C ARG A 72 4.01 -4.78 -9.37
N ALA A 73 2.90 -4.58 -8.66
CA ALA A 73 2.91 -4.44 -7.21
C ALA A 73 3.34 -5.74 -6.51
N LEU A 74 2.94 -6.90 -7.03
CA LEU A 74 3.40 -8.20 -6.57
C LEU A 74 4.91 -8.41 -6.75
N ALA A 75 5.49 -7.86 -7.82
CA ALA A 75 6.92 -7.95 -8.08
C ALA A 75 7.76 -6.92 -7.30
N HIS A 76 7.12 -5.95 -6.65
CA HIS A 76 7.81 -4.84 -6.00
C HIS A 76 8.21 -5.18 -4.56
N GLU A 77 9.42 -4.78 -4.18
CA GLU A 77 9.86 -4.91 -2.79
C GLU A 77 9.11 -3.93 -1.87
N PHE A 78 9.29 -4.04 -0.56
CA PHE A 78 8.70 -3.07 0.36
C PHE A 78 9.40 -1.71 0.24
N SER A 79 8.63 -0.64 0.16
CA SER A 79 9.11 0.73 0.22
C SER A 79 8.01 1.65 0.74
N ILE A 80 8.40 2.50 1.69
CA ILE A 80 7.53 3.46 2.37
C ILE A 80 6.93 4.51 1.41
N TYR A 81 7.40 4.56 0.16
CA TYR A 81 6.97 5.52 -0.86
C TYR A 81 6.14 4.88 -1.98
N ILE A 82 5.87 3.57 -1.95
CA ILE A 82 5.22 2.87 -3.08
C ILE A 82 3.80 3.38 -3.33
N PHE A 83 3.12 3.83 -2.29
CA PHE A 83 1.78 4.39 -2.37
C PHE A 83 1.74 5.86 -1.91
N SER A 84 2.84 6.61 -2.07
CA SER A 84 2.80 8.05 -1.83
C SER A 84 1.91 8.75 -2.87
N GLU A 85 1.36 9.92 -2.49
CA GLU A 85 0.50 10.78 -3.31
C GLU A 85 1.05 10.95 -4.74
N ASP A 86 2.35 11.22 -4.86
CA ASP A 86 3.07 11.40 -6.14
C ASP A 86 3.01 10.19 -7.10
N MET A 87 2.86 8.96 -6.58
CA MET A 87 2.77 7.73 -7.37
C MET A 87 1.34 7.41 -7.81
N LEU A 88 0.32 7.90 -7.09
CA LEU A 88 -1.09 7.54 -7.25
C LEU A 88 -1.97 8.65 -7.86
N LEU A 89 -1.40 9.81 -8.18
CA LEU A 89 -2.08 10.92 -8.85
C LEU A 89 -2.87 10.42 -10.07
N GLY A 90 -4.20 10.48 -10.05
CA GLY A 90 -5.04 10.09 -11.18
C GLY A 90 -6.40 9.50 -10.80
N MET A 91 -6.60 9.13 -9.53
CA MET A 91 -7.92 8.75 -9.01
C MET A 91 -8.50 9.86 -8.15
N GLN A 92 -9.69 10.36 -8.50
CA GLN A 92 -10.46 11.23 -7.62
C GLN A 92 -10.90 10.43 -6.38
N THR A 93 -10.47 10.87 -5.20
CA THR A 93 -10.83 10.28 -3.91
C THR A 93 -12.20 10.75 -3.47
N HIS A 94 -13.17 9.84 -3.45
CA HIS A 94 -14.46 10.04 -2.81
C HIS A 94 -14.84 8.75 -2.09
N PHE A 95 -14.08 8.40 -1.05
CA PHE A 95 -14.40 7.23 -0.22
C PHE A 95 -14.87 7.69 1.16
N ASP A 96 -16.16 8.04 1.26
CA ASP A 96 -16.89 8.21 2.52
C ASP A 96 -17.23 6.86 3.20
N HIS A 97 -16.47 5.80 2.94
CA HIS A 97 -16.83 4.43 3.33
C HIS A 97 -15.72 3.77 4.15
N LEU A 98 -16.11 3.30 5.33
CA LEU A 98 -15.29 2.50 6.24
C LEU A 98 -14.71 1.28 5.49
N VAL A 99 -13.38 1.18 5.49
CA VAL A 99 -12.66 0.00 5.00
C VAL A 99 -13.10 -1.21 5.83
N PRO A 100 -13.51 -2.34 5.19
CA PRO A 100 -13.90 -3.54 5.94
C PRO A 100 -12.78 -4.03 6.86
N VAL A 101 -13.09 -4.25 8.14
CA VAL A 101 -12.11 -4.67 9.16
C VAL A 101 -11.39 -5.96 8.73
N ASP A 102 -12.13 -6.90 8.15
CA ASP A 102 -11.61 -8.19 7.68
C ASP A 102 -10.65 -8.08 6.47
N LEU A 103 -10.61 -6.91 5.81
CA LEU A 103 -9.66 -6.58 4.76
C LEU A 103 -8.38 -5.94 5.33
N ILE A 104 -8.45 -5.39 6.55
CA ILE A 104 -7.32 -4.77 7.26
C ILE A 104 -6.63 -5.79 8.18
N THR A 105 -7.38 -6.68 8.83
CA THR A 105 -6.83 -7.60 9.84
C THR A 105 -6.50 -8.99 9.31
N GLY A 106 -6.80 -9.26 8.03
CA GLY A 106 -6.60 -10.56 7.42
C GLY A 106 -7.47 -11.69 8.02
N PRO A 107 -7.18 -12.96 7.68
CA PRO A 107 -6.21 -13.38 6.67
C PRO A 107 -6.62 -12.90 5.27
N TRP A 108 -5.62 -12.73 4.38
CA TRP A 108 -5.82 -12.28 3.00
C TRP A 108 -5.66 -13.43 2.01
N ASP A 109 -6.78 -13.90 1.47
CA ASP A 109 -6.77 -14.68 0.24
C ASP A 109 -6.52 -13.76 -0.96
N GLU A 110 -6.40 -14.35 -2.16
CA GLU A 110 -6.09 -13.60 -3.38
C GLU A 110 -7.12 -12.51 -3.68
N GLU A 111 -8.40 -12.77 -3.41
CA GLU A 111 -9.46 -11.80 -3.61
C GLU A 111 -9.32 -10.59 -2.68
N LYS A 112 -9.06 -10.84 -1.39
CA LYS A 112 -8.78 -9.77 -0.42
C LYS A 112 -7.51 -8.99 -0.76
N ARG A 113 -6.46 -9.65 -1.25
CA ARG A 113 -5.21 -8.98 -1.69
C ARG A 113 -5.50 -8.01 -2.84
N ARG A 114 -6.25 -8.44 -3.85
CA ARG A 114 -6.64 -7.62 -5.01
C ARG A 114 -7.52 -6.44 -4.62
N ARG A 115 -8.51 -6.67 -3.75
CA ARG A 115 -9.38 -5.60 -3.22
C ARG A 115 -8.63 -4.60 -2.35
N LEU A 116 -7.73 -5.07 -1.49
CA LEU A 116 -6.90 -4.20 -0.68
C LEU A 116 -5.99 -3.34 -1.55
N PHE A 117 -5.36 -3.93 -2.57
CA PHE A 117 -4.57 -3.18 -3.54
C PHE A 117 -5.40 -2.13 -4.28
N TRP A 118 -6.60 -2.48 -4.72
CA TRP A 118 -7.51 -1.51 -5.35
C TRP A 118 -7.82 -0.32 -4.41
N LEU A 119 -8.09 -0.59 -3.14
CA LEU A 119 -8.32 0.46 -2.14
C LEU A 119 -7.07 1.31 -1.89
N ALA A 120 -5.91 0.70 -1.71
CA ALA A 120 -4.65 1.42 -1.49
C ALA A 120 -4.34 2.37 -2.66
N ARG A 121 -4.64 1.96 -3.90
CA ARG A 121 -4.49 2.80 -5.10
C ARG A 121 -5.52 3.92 -5.21
N GLY A 122 -6.72 3.71 -4.71
CA GLY A 122 -7.77 4.73 -4.62
C GLY A 122 -7.44 5.84 -3.63
N ASN A 123 -6.17 5.98 -3.24
CA ASN A 123 -5.62 6.88 -2.26
C ASN A 123 -6.39 6.78 -0.93
N LEU A 124 -6.12 5.68 -0.21
CA LEU A 124 -6.22 5.67 1.25
C LEU A 124 -5.27 6.76 1.76
N ASP A 125 -5.68 8.02 1.69
CA ASP A 125 -4.77 9.14 1.84
C ASP A 125 -4.20 9.14 3.27
N TYR A 126 -2.88 8.97 3.33
CA TYR A 126 -2.10 8.89 4.54
C TYR A 126 -1.89 10.27 5.18
N ILE A 127 -2.09 11.35 4.43
CA ILE A 127 -1.62 12.70 4.78
C ILE A 127 -2.79 13.68 4.93
N TRP A 128 -3.89 13.54 4.17
CA TRP A 128 -4.97 14.55 4.15
C TRP A 128 -6.40 14.03 4.39
N ASP A 129 -6.78 12.80 4.00
CA ASP A 129 -8.14 12.23 4.29
C ASP A 129 -8.22 11.56 5.68
N ALA A 130 -7.55 12.20 6.63
CA ALA A 130 -7.27 11.73 7.98
C ALA A 130 -8.43 11.59 8.99
N PRO A 131 -9.72 11.91 8.76
CA PRO A 131 -10.71 11.68 9.81
C PRO A 131 -11.01 10.19 10.04
N TYR A 132 -10.98 9.36 8.99
CA TYR A 132 -11.64 8.04 9.04
C TYR A 132 -10.71 6.88 9.38
N ILE A 133 -9.51 6.83 8.80
CA ILE A 133 -8.53 5.77 9.11
C ILE A 133 -7.92 5.98 10.50
N TYR A 134 -7.76 7.24 10.92
CA TYR A 134 -7.29 7.59 12.26
C TYR A 134 -8.32 7.23 13.34
N SER A 135 -9.60 7.12 12.98
CA SER A 135 -10.70 6.72 13.88
C SER A 135 -10.86 5.20 14.06
N LEU A 136 -10.03 4.38 13.41
CA LEU A 136 -10.10 2.93 13.61
C LEU A 136 -9.84 2.58 15.08
N PRO A 137 -10.63 1.67 15.67
CA PRO A 137 -10.40 1.21 17.03
C PRO A 137 -8.97 0.70 17.19
N VAL A 138 -8.37 0.96 18.35
CA VAL A 138 -7.00 0.54 18.67
C VAL A 138 -6.84 -0.97 18.45
N GLU A 139 -7.85 -1.76 18.80
CA GLU A 139 -7.87 -3.21 18.61
C GLU A 139 -7.72 -3.62 17.14
N VAL A 140 -8.30 -2.85 16.22
CA VAL A 140 -8.18 -3.10 14.77
C VAL A 140 -6.77 -2.78 14.29
N LYS A 141 -6.19 -1.65 14.75
CA LYS A 141 -4.80 -1.28 14.44
C LYS A 141 -3.82 -2.34 14.95
N LEU A 142 -3.98 -2.76 16.20
CA LEU A 142 -3.14 -3.78 16.81
C LEU A 142 -3.29 -5.14 16.11
N ALA A 143 -4.51 -5.56 15.77
CA ALA A 143 -4.74 -6.79 15.01
C ALA A 143 -4.12 -6.74 13.60
N CYS A 144 -4.13 -5.57 12.96
CA CYS A 144 -3.44 -5.36 11.68
C CYS A 144 -1.92 -5.49 11.83
N ILE A 145 -1.31 -4.81 12.81
CA ILE A 145 0.14 -4.94 13.09
C ILE A 145 0.48 -6.40 13.36
N ASP A 146 -0.31 -7.05 14.22
CA ASP A 146 -0.07 -8.43 14.60
C ASP A 146 -0.14 -9.34 13.37
N ALA A 147 -1.17 -9.20 12.53
CA ALA A 147 -1.35 -10.00 11.32
C ALA A 147 -0.25 -9.77 10.27
N VAL A 148 0.15 -8.51 10.03
CA VAL A 148 1.10 -8.18 8.95
C VAL A 148 2.54 -8.53 9.32
N VAL A 149 3.00 -8.16 10.53
CA VAL A 149 4.45 -8.19 10.85
C VAL A 149 4.83 -9.14 11.99
N ILE A 150 3.91 -9.52 12.87
CA ILE A 150 4.24 -10.36 14.04
C ILE A 150 3.90 -11.83 13.79
N SER A 151 2.65 -12.11 13.41
CA SER A 151 2.08 -13.46 13.31
C SER A 151 2.27 -14.13 11.95
N ALA A 152 2.52 -13.36 10.89
CA ALA A 152 2.73 -13.91 9.55
C ALA A 152 3.94 -14.84 9.53
N GLU A 153 3.82 -16.07 9.03
CA GLU A 153 4.99 -16.96 8.89
C GLU A 153 5.99 -16.38 7.88
N LYS A 154 5.48 -15.94 6.73
CA LYS A 154 6.21 -15.21 5.69
C LYS A 154 5.55 -13.84 5.49
N LEU A 155 6.35 -12.78 5.40
CA LEU A 155 5.81 -11.44 5.15
C LEU A 155 5.29 -11.33 3.71
N ASP A 156 4.11 -10.73 3.57
CA ASP A 156 3.56 -10.38 2.26
C ASP A 156 3.86 -8.90 1.98
N HIS A 157 4.79 -8.67 1.06
CA HIS A 157 5.24 -7.33 0.67
C HIS A 157 4.11 -6.47 0.09
N LEU A 158 3.16 -7.07 -0.64
CA LEU A 158 2.01 -6.34 -1.17
C LEU A 158 1.14 -5.83 -0.02
N ILE A 159 0.82 -6.70 0.93
CA ILE A 159 0.03 -6.35 2.12
C ILE A 159 0.76 -5.29 2.95
N ALA A 160 2.05 -5.48 3.19
CA ALA A 160 2.87 -4.53 3.92
C ALA A 160 2.85 -3.15 3.27
N ASN A 161 3.06 -3.07 1.96
CA ASN A 161 2.96 -1.81 1.22
C ASN A 161 1.55 -1.20 1.34
N CYS A 162 0.48 -2.02 1.26
CA CYS A 162 -0.90 -1.50 1.30
C CYS A 162 -1.33 -0.97 2.68
N LEU A 163 -0.80 -1.51 3.78
CA LEU A 163 -1.32 -1.26 5.13
C LEU A 163 -0.33 -0.58 6.09
N LEU A 164 0.98 -0.78 5.94
CA LEU A 164 1.98 -0.26 6.88
C LEU A 164 2.34 1.19 6.55
N GLY A 165 1.44 2.12 6.85
CA GLY A 165 1.80 3.53 6.93
C GLY A 165 1.58 4.11 8.31
N SER A 166 2.07 5.34 8.50
CA SER A 166 2.20 5.96 9.82
C SER A 166 0.89 6.02 10.63
N TRP A 167 -0.28 6.09 9.99
CA TRP A 167 -1.59 6.10 10.67
C TRP A 167 -1.80 4.89 11.60
N LEU A 168 -1.21 3.74 11.24
CA LEU A 168 -1.39 2.48 11.94
C LEU A 168 -0.75 2.51 13.33
N PHE A 169 0.29 3.31 13.50
CA PHE A 169 1.13 3.36 14.69
C PHE A 169 0.79 4.54 15.61
N ARG A 170 -0.09 5.46 15.17
CA ARG A 170 -0.53 6.60 15.97
C ARG A 170 -1.62 6.22 16.98
N ASP A 171 -1.58 6.91 18.12
CA ASP A 171 -2.56 6.82 19.21
C ASP A 171 -2.68 5.43 19.84
N LEU A 172 -1.64 4.59 19.69
CA LEU A 172 -1.57 3.30 20.37
C LEU A 172 -1.15 3.48 21.84
N PRO A 173 -1.76 2.75 22.79
CA PRO A 173 -1.31 2.70 24.17
C PRO A 173 0.15 2.27 24.30
N GLN A 174 0.90 2.88 25.22
CA GLN A 174 2.34 2.65 25.34
C GLN A 174 2.69 1.20 25.70
N ASP A 175 1.90 0.55 26.55
CA ASP A 175 2.03 -0.85 26.88
C ASP A 175 1.82 -1.75 25.66
N ALA A 176 0.81 -1.46 24.85
CA ALA A 176 0.52 -2.19 23.62
C ALA A 176 1.63 -2.02 22.56
N LYS A 177 2.24 -0.83 22.47
CA LYS A 177 3.42 -0.59 21.62
C LYS A 177 4.62 -1.40 22.09
N HIS A 178 4.97 -1.29 23.37
CA HIS A 178 6.12 -1.98 23.95
C HIS A 178 6.01 -3.51 23.80
N GLU A 179 4.83 -4.09 24.05
CA GLU A 179 4.59 -5.53 23.84
C GLU A 179 4.92 -5.97 22.40
N ARG A 180 4.56 -5.15 21.40
CA ARG A 180 4.77 -5.45 19.98
C ARG A 180 6.21 -5.19 19.54
N LEU A 181 6.85 -4.16 20.09
CA LEU A 181 8.29 -3.90 19.89
C LEU A 181 9.13 -5.10 20.31
N VAL A 182 8.90 -5.65 21.51
CA VAL A 182 9.61 -6.83 22.00
C VAL A 182 9.42 -8.03 21.06
N LYS A 183 8.19 -8.27 20.58
CA LYS A 183 7.91 -9.35 19.61
C LYS A 183 8.61 -9.14 18.27
N LEU A 184 8.66 -7.91 17.77
CA LEU A 184 9.34 -7.55 16.52
C LEU A 184 10.85 -7.72 16.65
N CYS A 185 11.46 -7.25 17.74
CA CYS A 185 12.89 -7.42 18.00
C CYS A 185 13.26 -8.91 18.04
N HIS A 186 12.52 -9.73 18.78
CA HIS A 186 12.70 -11.18 18.79
C HIS A 186 12.51 -11.83 17.41
N ARG A 187 11.68 -11.26 16.54
CA ARG A 187 11.52 -11.74 15.16
C ARG A 187 12.75 -11.38 14.31
N ILE A 188 13.28 -10.16 14.45
CA ILE A 188 14.51 -9.73 13.77
C ILE A 188 15.70 -10.61 14.23
N ASP A 189 15.83 -10.86 15.53
CA ASP A 189 16.93 -11.67 16.10
C ASP A 189 16.92 -13.12 15.63
N ARG A 190 15.73 -13.69 15.39
CA ARG A 190 15.60 -15.03 14.80
C ARG A 190 16.07 -15.09 13.34
N GLY A 191 16.27 -13.94 12.71
CA GLY A 191 16.65 -13.83 11.31
C GLY A 191 15.48 -14.09 10.37
N GLY A 192 15.78 -14.03 9.07
CA GLY A 192 14.79 -14.15 8.01
C GLY A 192 15.37 -13.69 6.67
N GLU A 193 14.51 -13.57 5.66
CA GLU A 193 14.94 -13.01 4.37
C GLU A 193 15.37 -11.54 4.56
N VAL A 194 16.47 -11.13 3.91
CA VAL A 194 16.96 -9.73 3.97
C VAL A 194 15.88 -8.73 3.54
N ARG A 195 15.02 -9.15 2.61
CA ARG A 195 13.90 -8.35 2.10
C ARG A 195 12.84 -8.07 3.16
N ASP A 196 12.57 -9.05 4.03
CA ASP A 196 11.62 -8.92 5.13
C ASP A 196 12.12 -7.95 6.20
N MET A 197 13.44 -7.84 6.39
CA MET A 197 14.04 -6.98 7.41
C MET A 197 13.68 -5.51 7.21
N LYS A 198 13.52 -5.04 5.97
CA LYS A 198 13.07 -3.66 5.71
C LYS A 198 11.68 -3.38 6.30
N ILE A 199 10.76 -4.33 6.17
CA ILE A 199 9.40 -4.24 6.72
C ILE A 199 9.45 -4.23 8.25
N LEU A 200 10.16 -5.19 8.84
CA LEU A 200 10.24 -5.33 10.30
C LEU A 200 10.87 -4.11 10.95
N ARG A 201 11.98 -3.61 10.41
CA ARG A 201 12.66 -2.41 10.92
C ARG A 201 11.83 -1.15 10.75
N PHE A 202 11.07 -1.04 9.66
CA PHE A 202 10.09 0.04 9.51
C PHE A 202 9.06 0.01 10.65
N ALA A 203 8.44 -1.14 10.91
CA ALA A 203 7.47 -1.28 12.00
C ALA A 203 8.09 -0.97 13.38
N VAL A 204 9.34 -1.35 13.62
CA VAL A 204 10.07 -0.99 14.85
C VAL A 204 10.20 0.53 14.97
N ARG A 205 10.71 1.22 13.94
CA ARG A 205 10.88 2.69 13.96
C ARG A 205 9.57 3.43 14.22
N GLU A 206 8.47 2.97 13.63
CA GLU A 206 7.18 3.62 13.82
C GLU A 206 6.60 3.39 15.23
N LEU A 207 6.91 2.27 15.88
CA LEU A 207 6.47 1.96 17.24
C LEU A 207 7.37 2.56 18.31
N ASP A 208 8.67 2.65 18.06
CA ASP A 208 9.71 3.08 19.00
C ASP A 208 9.91 4.60 18.96
N SER A 209 8.86 5.35 19.34
CA SER A 209 8.91 6.82 19.34
C SER A 209 9.91 7.41 20.35
N GLU A 210 10.37 6.62 21.31
CA GLU A 210 11.32 7.02 22.36
C GLU A 210 12.75 6.55 22.09
N SER A 211 12.98 5.85 20.96
CA SER A 211 14.32 5.38 20.56
C SER A 211 14.96 4.44 21.59
N GLU A 212 14.16 3.62 22.28
CA GLU A 212 14.66 2.64 23.26
C GLU A 212 15.28 1.40 22.60
N PHE A 213 14.97 1.17 21.32
CA PHE A 213 15.38 0.01 20.52
C PHE A 213 16.12 0.43 19.23
N ASP A 214 16.87 1.56 19.28
CA ASP A 214 17.59 2.15 18.14
C ASP A 214 18.48 1.14 17.39
N GLU A 215 19.06 0.15 18.07
CA GLU A 215 19.88 -0.90 17.44
C GLU A 215 19.10 -1.78 16.44
N TYR A 216 17.76 -1.80 16.55
CA TYR A 216 16.87 -2.51 15.65
C TYR A 216 16.36 -1.64 14.50
N HIS A 217 16.58 -0.32 14.52
CA HIS A 217 16.06 0.59 13.50
C HIS A 217 16.77 0.44 12.15
N TYR A 218 18.05 0.07 12.17
CA TYR A 218 18.92 0.05 10.99
C TYR A 218 19.71 -1.26 10.92
N SER A 219 20.00 -1.69 9.70
CA SER A 219 20.99 -2.75 9.50
C SER A 219 22.40 -2.26 9.90
N PRO A 220 23.29 -3.15 10.33
CA PRO A 220 24.69 -2.78 10.61
C PRO A 220 25.40 -2.13 9.41
N GLU A 221 24.98 -2.48 8.19
CA GLU A 221 25.51 -1.95 6.93
C GLU A 221 25.06 -0.50 6.68
N GLU A 222 23.84 -0.14 7.10
CA GLU A 222 23.29 1.23 7.00
C GLU A 222 23.89 2.18 8.05
N LEU A 223 24.42 1.66 9.16
CA LEU A 223 25.08 2.47 10.21
C LEU A 223 26.54 2.84 9.89
N LEU A 224 27.13 2.24 8.85
CA LEU A 224 28.54 2.39 8.47
C LEU A 224 28.75 3.23 7.19
N GLY A 225 27.68 3.69 6.54
CA GLY A 225 27.70 4.54 5.34
C GLY A 225 27.32 5.98 5.63
#